data_AF-A0A2E4GRU1-F1
#
_entry.id   AF-A0A2E4GRU1-F1
#
_cell.length_a   1.000
_cell.length_b   1.000
_cell.length_c   1.000
_cell.angle_alpha   90.00
_cell.angle_beta   90.00
_cell.angle_gamma   90.00
#
_symmetry.space_group_name_H-M   'P 1'
#
loop_
_entity.id
_entity.type
_entity.pdbx_description
1 polymer ?
#
loop_
_entity_poly.entity_id
_entity_poly.type
_entity_poly.pdbx_seq_one_letter_code
_entity_poly.pdbx_strand_id
1 'polypeptide(L)'
;MYMTDKSDPRSQFLFGKAFAAFDAVVHQVPDDAWGNASPCEEWTAADIVGHVAATTQLPCFLAQRVPIGVPAGPDASERPTRGGDNLFFSKAVMETLIGLREESVAGNALEVWDRSYAHMNDVLSGDVWGQPPIASQR
;
A
#
# COMPACT_ATOMS: atom_id res chain seq x y z
N MET A 1 1.24 -22.35 22.12
CA MET A 1 1.45 -22.96 20.79
C MET A 1 2.26 -21.96 19.99
N TYR A 2 3.53 -22.28 19.72
CA TYR A 2 4.48 -21.38 19.07
C TYR A 2 4.11 -21.18 17.60
N MET A 3 3.66 -19.98 17.23
CA MET A 3 3.75 -19.48 15.86
C MET A 3 4.82 -18.40 15.84
N THR A 4 6.08 -18.81 15.94
CA THR A 4 7.19 -17.95 15.53
C THR A 4 7.60 -18.43 14.14
N ASP A 5 6.77 -18.13 13.15
CA ASP A 5 7.32 -17.99 11.81
C ASP A 5 8.03 -16.64 11.80
N LYS A 6 9.32 -16.68 12.17
CA LYS A 6 10.19 -15.51 12.07
C LYS A 6 10.22 -15.15 10.59
N SER A 7 9.90 -13.91 10.27
CA SER A 7 9.99 -13.31 8.92
C SER A 7 11.04 -14.01 8.06
N ASP A 8 10.61 -14.80 7.08
CA ASP A 8 11.51 -15.49 6.15
C ASP A 8 12.35 -14.43 5.41
N PRO A 9 13.70 -14.42 5.56
CA PRO A 9 14.56 -13.43 4.92
C PRO A 9 14.37 -13.36 3.41
N ARG A 10 13.94 -14.46 2.77
CA ARG A 10 13.62 -14.48 1.35
C ARG A 10 12.37 -13.64 1.05
N SER A 11 11.34 -13.68 1.89
CA SER A 11 10.12 -12.89 1.71
C SER A 11 10.40 -11.39 1.83
N GLN A 12 11.24 -10.98 2.79
CA GLN A 12 11.68 -9.59 2.93
C GLN A 12 12.48 -9.12 1.70
N PHE A 13 13.43 -9.93 1.23
CA PHE A 13 14.20 -9.63 0.03
C PHE A 13 13.31 -9.49 -1.21
N LEU A 14 12.36 -10.41 -1.41
CA LEU A 14 11.44 -10.37 -2.55
C LEU A 14 10.52 -9.15 -2.49
N PHE A 15 10.05 -8.79 -1.30
CA PHE A 15 9.24 -7.58 -1.09
C PHE A 15 9.99 -6.33 -1.53
N GLY A 16 11.21 -6.11 -1.00
CA GLY A 16 12.04 -4.95 -1.37
C GLY A 16 12.36 -4.93 -2.87
N LYS A 17 12.73 -6.08 -3.44
CA LYS A 17 13.03 -6.20 -4.87
C LYS A 17 11.82 -5.87 -5.76
N ALA A 18 10.63 -6.34 -5.39
CA ALA A 18 9.41 -6.10 -6.16
C ALA A 18 9.09 -4.60 -6.23
N PHE A 19 9.16 -3.90 -5.09
CA PHE A 19 8.86 -2.47 -5.04
C PHE A 19 9.94 -1.60 -5.70
N ALA A 20 11.22 -1.95 -5.57
CA ALA A 20 12.29 -1.26 -6.29
C ALA A 20 12.14 -1.42 -7.82
N ALA A 21 11.70 -2.60 -8.29
CA ALA A 21 11.44 -2.82 -9.71
C ALA A 21 10.22 -2.02 -10.20
N PHE A 22 9.15 -1.95 -9.38
CA PHE A 22 7.98 -1.12 -9.71
C PHE A 22 8.33 0.36 -9.74
N ASP A 23 9.07 0.84 -8.73
CA ASP A 23 9.59 2.22 -8.65
C ASP A 23 10.35 2.63 -9.91
N ALA A 24 11.28 1.78 -10.35
CA ALA A 24 12.06 2.03 -11.56
C ALA A 24 11.20 2.10 -12.82
N VAL A 25 10.09 1.35 -12.89
CA VAL A 25 9.15 1.40 -14.04
C VAL A 25 8.30 2.66 -14.00
N VAL A 26 7.77 3.05 -12.84
CA VAL A 26 6.97 4.27 -12.68
C VAL A 26 7.75 5.51 -13.13
N HIS A 27 9.02 5.60 -12.75
CA HIS A 27 9.92 6.70 -13.15
C HIS A 27 10.29 6.73 -14.64
N GLN A 28 9.94 5.69 -15.41
CA GLN A 28 10.15 5.64 -16.86
C GLN A 28 8.90 6.02 -17.66
N VAL A 29 7.75 6.17 -17.02
CA VAL A 29 6.49 6.51 -17.70
C VAL A 29 6.50 7.98 -18.11
N PRO A 30 6.31 8.31 -19.39
CA PRO A 30 6.17 9.69 -19.84
C PRO A 30 4.91 10.37 -19.26
N ASP A 31 4.97 11.68 -19.04
CA ASP A 31 3.85 12.46 -18.48
C ASP A 31 2.54 12.33 -19.26
N ASP A 32 2.60 12.11 -20.58
CA ASP A 32 1.44 11.94 -21.45
C ASP A 32 0.95 10.48 -21.56
N ALA A 33 1.63 9.53 -20.91
CA ALA A 33 1.35 8.10 -21.00
C ALA A 33 0.50 7.55 -19.84
N TRP A 34 0.22 8.35 -18.81
CA TRP A 34 -0.53 7.91 -17.62
C TRP A 34 -1.96 7.44 -17.93
N GLY A 35 -2.56 7.98 -18.99
CA GLY A 35 -3.89 7.57 -19.48
C GLY A 35 -3.92 6.28 -20.30
N ASN A 36 -2.77 5.66 -20.59
CA ASN A 36 -2.71 4.42 -21.36
C ASN A 36 -3.41 3.28 -20.62
N ALA A 37 -4.13 2.44 -21.37
CA ALA A 37 -4.79 1.26 -20.81
C ALA A 37 -3.78 0.29 -20.18
N SER A 38 -4.17 -0.29 -19.05
CA SER A 38 -3.44 -1.36 -18.37
C SER A 38 -4.04 -2.74 -18.69
N PRO A 39 -3.38 -3.84 -18.31
CA PRO A 39 -3.95 -5.17 -18.39
C PRO A 39 -5.16 -5.41 -17.47
N CYS A 40 -5.38 -4.54 -16.47
CA CYS A 40 -6.58 -4.55 -15.66
C CYS A 40 -7.70 -3.82 -16.43
N GLU A 41 -8.80 -4.51 -16.67
CA GLU A 41 -9.97 -3.96 -17.38
C GLU A 41 -10.43 -2.65 -16.71
N GLU A 42 -10.77 -1.66 -17.54
CA GLU A 42 -11.14 -0.29 -17.12
C GLU A 42 -10.07 0.52 -16.37
N TRP A 43 -8.84 0.00 -16.23
CA TRP A 43 -7.77 0.70 -15.51
C TRP A 43 -6.70 1.21 -16.47
N THR A 44 -6.28 2.44 -16.26
CA THR A 44 -5.12 3.08 -16.88
C THR A 44 -3.83 2.82 -16.10
N ALA A 45 -2.69 3.27 -16.63
CA ALA A 45 -1.43 3.27 -15.90
C ALA A 45 -1.53 4.06 -14.58
N ALA A 46 -2.23 5.21 -14.57
CA ALA A 46 -2.48 5.98 -13.36
C ALA A 46 -3.30 5.20 -12.31
N ASP A 47 -4.30 4.43 -12.74
CA ASP A 47 -5.10 3.60 -11.83
C ASP A 47 -4.23 2.52 -11.16
N ILE A 48 -3.34 1.88 -11.92
CA ILE A 48 -2.41 0.87 -11.40
C ILE A 48 -1.46 1.49 -10.37
N VAL A 49 -0.84 2.63 -10.69
CA VAL A 49 0.08 3.31 -9.78
C VAL A 49 -0.61 3.73 -8.49
N GLY A 50 -1.78 4.35 -8.61
CA GLY A 50 -2.58 4.75 -7.45
C GLY A 50 -3.01 3.56 -6.59
N HIS A 51 -3.38 2.44 -7.21
CA HIS A 51 -3.69 1.20 -6.50
C HIS A 51 -2.47 0.64 -5.75
N VAL A 52 -1.32 0.52 -6.41
CA VAL A 52 -0.11 -0.01 -5.78
C VAL A 52 0.37 0.91 -4.66
N ALA A 53 0.34 2.23 -4.87
CA ALA A 53 0.60 3.24 -3.85
C ALA A 53 -0.33 3.09 -2.63
N ALA A 54 -1.62 2.84 -2.84
CA ALA A 54 -2.55 2.53 -1.75
C ALA A 54 -2.13 1.25 -1.01
N THR A 55 -1.74 0.18 -1.71
CA THR A 55 -1.35 -1.08 -1.07
C THR A 55 -0.07 -0.97 -0.24
N THR A 56 0.85 -0.07 -0.57
CA THR A 56 2.05 0.17 0.26
C THR A 56 1.71 0.81 1.61
N GLN A 57 0.53 1.41 1.75
CA GLN A 57 0.10 2.03 3.02
C GLN A 57 -0.44 1.01 4.03
N LEU A 58 -0.97 -0.13 3.58
CA LEU A 58 -1.50 -1.17 4.47
C LEU A 58 -0.48 -1.63 5.55
N PRO A 59 0.76 -2.03 5.20
CA PRO A 59 1.76 -2.36 6.22
C PRO A 59 2.15 -1.16 7.09
N CYS A 60 2.06 0.08 6.57
CA CYS A 60 2.35 1.30 7.34
C CYS A 60 1.29 1.55 8.42
N PHE A 61 0.01 1.42 8.06
CA PHE A 61 -1.10 1.49 9.04
C PHE A 61 -0.93 0.49 10.14
N LEU A 62 -0.60 -0.76 9.77
CA LEU A 62 -0.26 -1.78 10.75
C LEU A 62 0.89 -1.28 11.61
N ALA A 63 2.09 -1.02 11.08
CA ALA A 63 3.25 -0.58 11.85
C ALA A 63 2.96 0.58 12.84
N GLN A 64 2.13 1.53 12.43
CA GLN A 64 1.74 2.71 13.22
C GLN A 64 0.59 2.45 14.21
N ARG A 65 0.10 1.21 14.30
CA ARG A 65 -1.05 0.78 15.12
C ARG A 65 -2.38 1.45 14.73
N VAL A 66 -2.50 1.83 13.46
CA VAL A 66 -3.77 2.24 12.87
C VAL A 66 -4.59 0.98 12.55
N PRO A 67 -5.80 0.80 13.12
CA PRO A 67 -6.60 -0.37 12.87
C PRO A 67 -7.13 -0.37 11.43
N ILE A 68 -6.80 -1.42 10.67
CA ILE A 68 -7.40 -1.66 9.34
C ILE A 68 -8.84 -2.14 9.49
N GLY A 69 -9.10 -3.02 10.46
CA GLY A 69 -10.44 -3.54 10.78
C GLY A 69 -10.95 -2.97 12.11
N VAL A 70 -12.21 -2.55 12.13
CA VAL A 70 -12.90 -1.99 13.31
C VAL A 70 -14.25 -2.68 13.51
N PRO A 71 -14.79 -2.76 14.75
CA PRO A 71 -16.15 -3.22 14.99
C PRO A 71 -17.19 -2.34 14.28
N ALA A 72 -18.41 -2.86 14.11
CA ALA A 72 -19.53 -2.05 13.63
C ALA A 72 -19.71 -0.78 14.49
N GLY A 73 -19.85 0.37 13.84
CA GLY A 73 -19.95 1.65 14.51
C GLY A 73 -19.64 2.84 13.58
N PRO A 74 -19.48 4.05 14.14
CA PRO A 74 -19.23 5.26 13.36
C PRO A 74 -17.97 5.23 12.50
N ASP A 75 -16.95 4.50 12.94
CA ASP A 75 -15.65 4.39 12.27
C ASP A 75 -15.62 3.25 11.24
N ALA A 76 -16.66 2.41 11.18
CA ALA A 76 -16.78 1.32 10.24
C ALA A 76 -17.18 1.86 8.85
N SER A 77 -16.47 1.42 7.82
CA SER A 77 -16.95 1.56 6.44
C SER A 77 -18.16 0.65 6.19
N GLU A 78 -18.81 0.85 5.05
CA GLU A 78 -19.91 -0.02 4.60
C GLU A 78 -19.44 -1.43 4.19
N ARG A 79 -18.12 -1.65 4.08
CA ARG A 79 -17.54 -2.90 3.57
C ARG A 79 -16.94 -3.73 4.71
N PRO A 80 -17.37 -5.00 4.88
CA PRO A 80 -16.72 -5.93 5.81
C PRO A 80 -15.31 -6.29 5.32
N THR A 81 -14.38 -6.61 6.25
CA THR A 81 -13.00 -6.96 5.90
C THR A 81 -12.88 -8.31 5.18
N ARG A 82 -13.49 -9.36 5.75
CA ARG A 82 -13.54 -10.69 5.15
C ARG A 82 -14.88 -11.35 5.49
N GLY A 83 -15.43 -12.13 4.55
CA GLY A 83 -16.59 -12.97 4.85
C GLY A 83 -16.26 -13.99 5.94
N GLY A 84 -16.65 -13.68 7.18
CA GLY A 84 -16.46 -14.56 8.35
C GLY A 84 -15.90 -13.88 9.61
N ASP A 85 -15.45 -12.62 9.55
CA ASP A 85 -15.20 -11.82 10.75
C ASP A 85 -16.36 -10.82 11.00
N ASN A 86 -16.44 -10.27 12.22
CA ASN A 86 -17.40 -9.23 12.59
C ASN A 86 -16.78 -7.82 12.44
N LEU A 87 -15.79 -7.67 11.55
CA LEU A 87 -15.04 -6.43 11.36
C LEU A 87 -15.40 -5.77 10.03
N PHE A 88 -15.30 -4.45 10.04
CA PHE A 88 -15.44 -3.58 8.88
C PHE A 88 -14.11 -2.91 8.62
N PHE A 89 -13.82 -2.60 7.35
CA PHE A 89 -12.65 -1.74 7.10
C PHE A 89 -12.86 -0.40 7.80
N SER A 90 -11.82 0.12 8.45
CA SER A 90 -11.81 1.47 9.00
C SER A 90 -12.14 2.48 7.89
N LYS A 91 -13.10 3.37 8.14
CA LYS A 91 -13.52 4.39 7.19
C LYS A 91 -12.36 5.29 6.79
N ALA A 92 -11.56 5.74 7.76
CA ALA A 92 -10.39 6.59 7.52
C ALA A 92 -9.32 5.88 6.68
N VAL A 93 -9.09 4.59 6.93
CA VAL A 93 -8.17 3.78 6.11
C VAL A 93 -8.70 3.67 4.68
N MET A 94 -9.98 3.36 4.50
CA MET A 94 -10.60 3.29 3.17
C MET A 94 -10.55 4.60 2.41
N GLU A 95 -10.87 5.72 3.07
CA GLU A 95 -10.80 7.07 2.49
C GLU A 95 -9.38 7.39 2.02
N THR A 96 -8.37 7.03 2.81
CA THR A 96 -6.96 7.21 2.41
C THR A 96 -6.62 6.37 1.18
N LEU A 97 -6.98 5.08 1.17
CA LEU A 97 -6.66 4.17 0.07
C LEU A 97 -7.38 4.56 -1.23
N ILE A 98 -8.64 4.97 -1.14
CA ILE A 98 -9.42 5.45 -2.30
C ILE A 98 -8.84 6.77 -2.81
N GLY A 99 -8.55 7.71 -1.90
CA GLY A 99 -8.03 9.03 -2.24
C GLY A 99 -6.71 8.97 -3.01
N LEU A 100 -5.79 8.06 -2.66
CA LEU A 100 -4.53 7.88 -3.40
C LEU A 100 -4.75 7.48 -4.86
N ARG A 101 -5.75 6.62 -5.13
CA ARG A 101 -6.11 6.24 -6.49
C ARG A 101 -6.73 7.42 -7.24
N GLU A 102 -7.64 8.15 -6.61
CA GLU A 102 -8.29 9.32 -7.21
C GLU A 102 -7.29 10.42 -7.56
N GLU A 103 -6.35 10.72 -6.67
CA GLU A 103 -5.29 11.72 -6.88
C GLU A 103 -4.34 11.32 -8.02
N SER A 104 -4.01 10.03 -8.12
CA SER A 104 -3.20 9.50 -9.22
C SER A 104 -3.88 9.70 -10.58
N VAL A 105 -5.17 9.35 -10.67
CA VAL A 105 -5.98 9.50 -11.89
C VAL A 105 -6.22 10.97 -12.25
N ALA A 106 -6.21 11.86 -11.25
CA ALA A 106 -6.30 13.31 -11.45
C ALA A 106 -5.01 13.94 -12.03
N GLY A 107 -4.00 13.13 -12.37
CA GLY A 107 -2.78 13.57 -13.04
C GLY A 107 -1.53 13.62 -12.16
N ASN A 108 -1.59 13.14 -10.92
CA ASN A 108 -0.46 13.19 -9.98
C ASN A 108 0.17 11.81 -9.71
N ALA A 109 0.08 10.87 -10.67
CA ALA A 109 0.48 9.48 -10.48
C ALA A 109 1.91 9.31 -9.94
N LEU A 110 2.89 10.01 -10.54
CA LEU A 110 4.29 9.94 -10.09
C LEU A 110 4.47 10.52 -8.67
N GLU A 111 3.87 11.67 -8.38
CA GLU A 111 3.97 12.29 -7.05
C GLU A 111 3.33 11.41 -5.96
N VAL A 112 2.15 10.85 -6.26
CA VAL A 112 1.45 9.91 -5.37
C VAL A 112 2.33 8.70 -5.08
N TRP A 113 2.97 8.15 -6.11
CA TRP A 113 3.90 7.03 -5.96
C TRP A 113 5.09 7.40 -5.08
N ASP A 114 5.82 8.46 -5.41
CA ASP A 114 7.04 8.86 -4.70
C ASP A 114 6.77 9.11 -3.22
N ARG A 115 5.68 9.83 -2.91
CA ARG A 115 5.26 10.10 -1.54
C ARG A 115 4.91 8.82 -0.79
N SER A 116 4.16 7.93 -1.42
CA SER A 116 3.70 6.66 -0.81
C SER A 116 4.85 5.68 -0.59
N TYR A 117 5.77 5.59 -1.55
CA TYR A 117 6.94 4.72 -1.50
C TYR A 117 7.97 5.23 -0.48
N ALA A 118 8.21 6.55 -0.45
CA ALA A 118 9.05 7.16 0.58
C ALA A 118 8.47 6.95 1.99
N HIS A 119 7.16 7.13 2.17
CA HIS A 119 6.50 6.87 3.45
C HIS A 119 6.65 5.42 3.90
N MET A 120 6.43 4.46 2.99
CA MET A 120 6.60 3.05 3.29
C MET A 120 8.03 2.72 3.72
N ASN A 121 9.03 3.23 2.99
CA ASN A 121 10.43 3.01 3.35
C ASN A 121 10.78 3.63 4.71
N ASP A 122 10.29 4.84 5.01
CA ASP A 122 10.50 5.48 6.31
C ASP A 122 9.92 4.62 7.45
N VAL A 123 8.64 4.26 7.35
CA VAL A 123 7.93 3.51 8.41
C VAL A 123 8.50 2.09 8.60
N LEU A 124 8.87 1.42 7.51
CA LEU A 124 9.30 0.01 7.55
C LEU A 124 10.82 -0.19 7.66
N SER A 125 11.60 0.89 7.64
CA SER A 125 13.06 0.85 7.88
C SER A 125 13.43 0.83 9.37
N GLY A 126 12.49 1.20 10.25
CA GLY A 126 12.66 1.21 11.69
C GLY A 126 12.34 -0.12 12.37
N ASP A 127 12.47 -0.15 13.70
CA ASP A 127 11.94 -1.24 14.52
C ASP A 127 10.41 -1.16 14.56
N VAL A 128 9.76 -2.14 13.94
CA VAL A 128 8.30 -2.27 13.92
C VAL A 128 7.91 -3.32 14.95
N TRP A 129 7.60 -2.87 16.17
CA TRP A 129 7.11 -3.73 17.26
C TRP A 129 8.08 -4.85 17.69
N GLY A 130 9.39 -4.58 17.71
CA GLY A 130 10.42 -5.56 17.99
C GLY A 130 10.70 -6.48 16.81
N GLN A 131 10.18 -6.18 15.61
CA GLN A 131 10.48 -6.88 14.37
C GLN A 131 11.61 -6.15 13.63
N PRO A 132 12.55 -6.91 13.04
CA PRO A 132 13.60 -6.30 12.22
C PRO A 132 12.99 -5.56 11.02
N PRO A 133 13.68 -4.54 10.49
CA PRO A 133 13.25 -3.80 9.30
C PRO A 133 12.90 -4.72 8.13
N ILE A 134 11.84 -4.38 7.39
CA ILE A 134 11.33 -5.17 6.25
C ILE A 134 11.76 -4.54 4.90
N ALA A 135 12.00 -3.24 4.87
CA ALA A 135 12.35 -2.50 3.65
C ALA A 135 13.86 -2.44 3.39
N SER A 136 14.23 -2.26 2.12
CA SER A 136 15.61 -2.09 1.67
C SER A 136 16.21 -0.85 2.32
N GLN A 137 17.26 -1.06 3.13
CA GLN A 137 18.27 -0.03 3.26
C GLN A 137 18.75 0.28 1.84
N ARG A 138 18.69 1.57 1.48
CA ARG A 138 19.12 2.12 0.18
C ARG A 138 20.33 1.38 -0.41
#